data_AF-A0A4Q4DC05-F1
#
_entry.id   AF-A0A4Q4DC05-F1
#
_cell.length_a   1.000
_cell.length_b   1.000
_cell.length_c   1.000
_cell.angle_alpha   90.00
_cell.angle_beta   90.00
_cell.angle_gamma   90.00
#
_symmetry.space_group_name_H-M   'P 1'
#
loop_
_entity.id
_entity.type
_entity.pdbx_description
1 polymer ?
#
loop_
_entity_poly.entity_id
_entity_poly.type
_entity_poly.pdbx_seq_one_letter_code
_entity_poly.pdbx_strand_id
1 'polypeptide(L)'
;MRRAVLTAASTCSLVVLLLALKPHHTAAISAPGGGTPPSGTAPSPTRSEPAASGSHLVSGTYTGDPVDTRYGTVQVAATVQGGKLTDVKVVQVPSGSGRDQQITAYAVPRLTQEALTAHSAHIDAVSGASYTSQGYIQSLQSALDKAGV
;
A
#
# COMPACT_ATOMS: atom_id res chain seq x y z
N MET A 1 -2.71 4.92 -34.30
CA MET A 1 -1.96 3.66 -34.06
C MET A 1 -2.25 3.23 -32.62
N ARG A 2 -3.21 2.29 -32.45
CA ARG A 2 -3.08 0.98 -31.76
C ARG A 2 -2.51 1.06 -30.33
N ARG A 3 -3.40 1.04 -29.30
CA ARG A 3 -3.64 -0.07 -28.30
C ARG A 3 -2.61 -0.04 -27.16
N ALA A 4 -2.86 -0.29 -25.87
CA ALA A 4 -3.75 -1.17 -25.10
C ALA A 4 -3.72 -0.66 -23.62
N VAL A 5 -4.64 -0.87 -22.68
CA VAL A 5 -5.47 -2.02 -22.27
C VAL A 5 -4.68 -3.16 -21.60
N LEU A 6 -4.86 -3.24 -20.26
CA LEU A 6 -5.02 -4.42 -19.38
C LEU A 6 -3.82 -5.06 -18.63
N THR A 7 -4.04 -5.11 -17.31
CA THR A 7 -3.82 -6.18 -16.30
C THR A 7 -3.76 -7.62 -16.87
N ALA A 8 -3.24 -8.70 -16.27
CA ALA A 8 -3.04 -9.13 -14.88
C ALA A 8 -2.19 -10.45 -14.85
N ALA A 9 -1.79 -10.83 -13.63
CA ALA A 9 -1.85 -12.21 -13.08
C ALA A 9 -0.68 -13.23 -13.19
N SER A 10 -0.42 -13.83 -12.02
CA SER A 10 -0.30 -15.28 -11.78
C SER A 10 1.10 -15.88 -11.64
N THR A 11 1.54 -16.05 -10.39
CA THR A 11 2.58 -17.01 -9.99
C THR A 11 1.99 -17.99 -8.98
N CYS A 12 1.08 -18.85 -9.46
CA CYS A 12 0.81 -20.13 -8.82
C CYS A 12 1.86 -21.14 -9.30
N SER A 13 2.86 -21.47 -8.49
CA SER A 13 3.55 -22.79 -8.46
C SER A 13 4.86 -22.74 -7.65
N LEU A 14 4.77 -22.58 -6.33
CA LEU A 14 5.85 -23.04 -5.44
C LEU A 14 5.35 -23.36 -4.02
N VAL A 15 4.19 -24.03 -3.90
CA VAL A 15 3.63 -24.48 -2.59
C VAL A 15 3.26 -25.97 -2.58
N VAL A 16 3.65 -26.76 -3.59
CA VAL A 16 3.24 -28.19 -3.69
C VAL A 16 4.36 -29.19 -3.37
N LEU A 17 5.58 -28.77 -3.00
CA LEU A 17 6.70 -29.72 -2.77
C LEU A 17 7.26 -29.74 -1.34
N LEU A 18 6.46 -29.41 -0.30
CA LEU A 18 6.90 -29.49 1.11
C LEU A 18 6.04 -30.40 2.00
N LEU A 19 5.26 -31.33 1.44
CA LEU A 19 4.41 -32.25 2.22
C LEU A 19 4.51 -33.73 1.80
N ALA A 20 5.71 -34.22 1.47
CA ALA A 20 5.92 -35.66 1.41
C ALA A 20 7.41 -36.01 1.65
N LEU A 21 7.61 -36.92 2.61
CA LEU A 21 8.84 -37.64 2.98
C LEU A 21 9.82 -37.00 3.99
N LYS A 22 9.56 -37.29 5.27
CA LYS A 22 10.56 -37.98 6.13
C LYS A 22 11.01 -39.28 5.41
N PRO A 23 12.27 -39.78 5.50
CA PRO A 23 13.00 -39.96 6.76
C PRO A 23 14.53 -39.65 6.70
N HIS A 24 15.11 -39.70 7.92
CA HIS A 24 16.48 -39.91 8.41
C HIS A 24 17.62 -40.31 7.45
N HIS A 25 18.87 -40.14 7.94
CA HIS A 25 20.17 -40.65 7.48
C HIS A 25 21.05 -39.62 6.72
N THR A 26 22.07 -39.03 7.35
CA THR A 26 23.44 -39.53 7.65
C THR A 26 24.46 -39.15 6.55
N ALA A 27 25.35 -38.21 6.93
CA ALA A 27 26.79 -38.14 6.64
C ALA A 27 27.37 -37.94 5.22
N ALA A 28 28.60 -37.40 5.26
CA ALA A 28 29.73 -37.42 4.30
C ALA A 28 29.69 -36.36 3.17
N ILE A 29 30.50 -35.29 3.22
CA ILE A 29 31.96 -35.18 2.92
C ILE A 29 32.31 -35.59 1.47
N SER A 30 32.71 -34.63 0.62
CA SER A 30 33.99 -34.62 -0.13
C SER A 30 34.06 -33.49 -1.17
N ALA A 31 35.24 -32.87 -1.25
CA ALA A 31 35.68 -31.89 -2.26
C ALA A 31 36.33 -32.61 -3.49
N PRO A 32 37.16 -31.94 -4.32
CA PRO A 32 36.83 -31.11 -5.48
C PRO A 32 37.31 -31.73 -6.82
N GLY A 33 36.81 -31.29 -7.97
CA GLY A 33 37.29 -31.76 -9.28
C GLY A 33 37.03 -30.75 -10.39
N GLY A 34 38.11 -30.30 -11.06
CA GLY A 34 38.13 -29.15 -11.95
C GLY A 34 37.67 -29.38 -13.40
N GLY A 35 37.64 -28.26 -14.14
CA GLY A 35 37.43 -28.20 -15.58
C GLY A 35 36.92 -26.82 -16.04
N THR A 36 37.79 -26.01 -16.64
CA THR A 36 37.47 -24.83 -17.47
C THR A 36 37.58 -25.20 -18.96
N PRO A 37 37.12 -24.37 -19.93
CA PRO A 37 35.82 -23.74 -20.16
C PRO A 37 35.24 -24.18 -21.55
N PRO A 38 34.13 -23.61 -22.06
CA PRO A 38 34.32 -22.53 -23.03
C PRO A 38 33.24 -21.42 -22.98
N SER A 39 33.64 -20.28 -23.54
CA SER A 39 32.82 -19.11 -23.85
C SER A 39 31.51 -19.46 -24.55
N GLY A 40 30.40 -19.15 -23.90
CA GLY A 40 29.10 -18.98 -24.54
C GLY A 40 28.53 -17.65 -24.06
N THR A 41 28.33 -16.72 -25.00
CA THR A 41 27.57 -15.49 -24.78
C THR A 41 26.17 -15.88 -24.31
N ALA A 42 25.95 -15.88 -22.99
CA ALA A 42 24.64 -16.06 -22.40
C ALA A 42 23.87 -14.74 -22.54
N PRO A 43 22.65 -14.72 -23.12
CA PRO A 43 21.82 -13.53 -23.07
C PRO A 43 21.49 -13.24 -21.60
N SER A 44 21.82 -12.02 -21.16
CA SER A 44 21.41 -11.49 -19.86
C SER A 44 19.92 -11.75 -19.64
N PRO A 45 19.47 -12.22 -18.47
CA PRO A 45 18.04 -12.25 -18.19
C PRO A 45 17.58 -10.80 -18.10
N THR A 46 16.86 -10.35 -19.13
CA THR A 46 16.05 -9.13 -19.06
C THR A 46 15.14 -9.30 -17.86
N ARG A 47 15.43 -8.54 -16.80
CA ARG A 47 14.63 -8.43 -15.58
C ARG A 47 13.22 -8.02 -16.01
N SER A 48 12.30 -8.98 -16.05
CA SER A 48 10.88 -8.69 -16.24
C SER A 48 10.44 -7.80 -15.09
N GLU A 49 10.18 -6.52 -15.38
CA GLU A 49 9.48 -5.64 -14.47
C GLU A 49 8.13 -6.28 -14.11
N PRO A 50 7.74 -6.34 -12.83
CA PRO A 50 6.40 -6.81 -12.48
C PRO A 50 5.41 -5.83 -13.10
N ALA A 51 4.52 -6.31 -13.96
CA ALA A 51 3.33 -5.56 -14.34
C ALA A 51 2.59 -5.23 -13.04
N ALA A 52 2.64 -3.96 -12.64
CA ALA A 52 1.84 -3.44 -11.55
C ALA A 52 0.40 -3.84 -11.82
N SER A 53 -0.09 -4.84 -11.09
CA SER A 53 -1.51 -5.06 -10.95
C SER A 53 -1.99 -3.86 -10.15
N GLY A 54 -2.26 -2.77 -10.86
CA GLY A 54 -2.78 -1.56 -10.27
C GLY A 54 -4.10 -1.94 -9.64
N SER A 55 -4.16 -1.94 -8.31
CA SER A 55 -5.42 -1.88 -7.58
C SER A 55 -6.10 -0.61 -8.06
N HIS A 56 -6.95 -0.74 -9.08
CA HIS A 56 -7.64 0.38 -9.68
C HIS A 56 -8.77 0.74 -8.73
N LEU A 57 -8.54 1.75 -7.89
CA LEU A 57 -9.57 2.32 -7.05
C LEU A 57 -10.76 2.73 -7.94
N VAL A 58 -11.95 2.28 -7.60
CA VAL A 58 -13.16 2.62 -8.36
C VAL A 58 -13.41 4.12 -8.18
N SER A 59 -13.67 4.83 -9.28
CA SER A 59 -13.91 6.28 -9.21
C SER A 59 -15.19 6.57 -8.43
N GLY A 60 -15.15 7.54 -7.52
CA GLY A 60 -16.23 7.88 -6.62
C GLY A 60 -15.73 8.58 -5.37
N THR A 61 -16.65 9.07 -4.55
CA THR A 61 -16.34 9.60 -3.23
C THR A 61 -16.73 8.55 -2.19
N TYR A 62 -15.76 8.10 -1.41
CA TYR A 62 -15.92 7.09 -0.38
C TYR A 62 -15.69 7.73 0.97
N THR A 63 -16.67 7.58 1.84
CA THR A 63 -16.54 8.06 3.22
C THR A 63 -16.04 6.91 4.09
N GLY A 64 -14.93 7.17 4.77
CA GLY A 64 -14.32 6.28 5.74
C GLY A 64 -15.21 6.08 6.95
N ASP A 65 -14.92 5.02 7.70
CA ASP A 65 -15.61 4.81 8.96
C ASP A 65 -15.17 5.86 10.00
N PRO A 66 -16.08 6.29 10.88
CA PRO A 66 -15.74 7.19 11.97
C PRO A 66 -14.81 6.48 12.97
N VAL A 67 -13.73 7.14 13.34
CA VAL A 67 -12.73 6.63 14.28
C VAL A 67 -12.75 7.46 15.55
N ASP A 68 -13.08 6.81 16.67
CA ASP A 68 -13.07 7.46 17.97
C ASP A 68 -11.64 7.58 18.51
N THR A 69 -11.21 8.84 18.70
CA THR A 69 -9.93 9.17 19.32
C THR A 69 -10.14 9.73 20.72
N ARG A 70 -9.06 9.87 21.50
CA ARG A 70 -9.09 10.48 22.84
C ARG A 70 -9.65 11.90 22.88
N TYR A 71 -9.64 12.60 21.75
CA TYR A 71 -10.11 13.99 21.63
C TYR A 71 -11.48 14.08 20.94
N GLY A 72 -12.00 12.97 20.41
CA GLY A 72 -13.29 12.84 19.74
C GLY A 72 -13.21 12.10 18.41
N THR A 73 -14.34 11.97 17.73
CA THR A 73 -14.48 11.20 16.50
C THR A 73 -13.87 11.93 15.31
N VAL A 74 -13.05 11.21 14.53
CA VAL A 74 -12.44 11.67 13.27
C VAL A 74 -13.02 10.88 12.10
N GLN A 75 -13.42 11.55 11.03
CA GLN A 75 -13.93 10.92 9.82
C GLN A 75 -13.45 11.64 8.57
N VAL A 76 -13.07 10.87 7.56
CA VAL A 76 -12.49 11.38 6.30
C VAL A 76 -13.26 10.80 5.11
N ALA A 77 -13.40 11.61 4.05
CA ALA A 77 -13.89 11.20 2.76
C ALA A 77 -12.78 11.30 1.71
N ALA A 78 -12.54 10.21 1.00
CA ALA A 78 -11.61 10.11 -0.11
C ALA A 78 -12.37 10.22 -1.43
N THR A 79 -11.90 11.07 -2.34
CA THR A 79 -12.42 11.14 -3.71
C THR A 79 -11.41 10.54 -4.66
N VAL A 80 -11.86 9.54 -5.40
CA VAL A 80 -11.09 8.82 -6.40
C VAL A 80 -11.62 9.20 -7.79
N GLN A 81 -10.72 9.56 -8.71
CA GLN A 81 -11.04 9.74 -10.13
C GLN A 81 -9.99 9.05 -11.00
N GLY A 82 -10.45 8.30 -12.00
CA GLY A 82 -9.55 7.65 -12.97
C GLY A 82 -8.64 6.58 -12.36
N GLY A 83 -9.08 5.91 -11.29
CA GLY A 83 -8.25 4.91 -10.61
C GLY A 83 -7.32 5.51 -9.55
N LYS A 84 -7.46 6.79 -9.24
CA LYS A 84 -6.50 7.57 -8.48
C LYS A 84 -7.15 8.44 -7.41
N LEU A 85 -6.56 8.51 -6.21
CA LEU A 85 -6.95 9.43 -5.15
C LEU A 85 -6.66 10.88 -5.59
N THR A 86 -7.72 11.67 -5.79
CA THR A 86 -7.62 13.04 -6.30
C THR A 86 -7.93 14.10 -5.25
N ASP A 87 -8.71 13.76 -4.24
CA ASP A 87 -9.02 14.68 -3.15
C ASP A 87 -9.27 13.92 -1.85
N VAL A 88 -8.96 14.55 -0.71
CA VAL A 88 -9.26 14.01 0.61
C VAL A 88 -9.82 15.11 1.49
N LYS A 89 -11.06 14.92 1.95
CA LYS A 89 -11.80 15.89 2.74
C LYS A 89 -12.09 15.33 4.13
N VAL A 90 -11.80 16.12 5.15
CA VAL A 90 -12.22 15.82 6.51
C VAL A 90 -13.72 16.09 6.64
N VAL A 91 -14.50 15.06 6.97
CA VAL A 91 -15.95 15.15 7.21
C VAL A 91 -16.21 15.56 8.66
N GLN A 92 -15.45 14.97 9.59
CA GLN A 92 -15.60 15.23 11.02
C GLN A 92 -14.24 15.21 11.70
N VAL A 93 -14.02 16.17 12.59
CA VAL A 93 -12.85 16.25 13.45
C VAL A 93 -13.26 16.69 14.83
N PRO A 94 -12.55 16.22 15.87
CA PRO A 94 -12.75 16.69 17.22
C PRO A 94 -12.48 18.19 17.32
N SER A 95 -13.49 18.93 17.77
CA SER A 95 -13.47 20.38 17.96
C SER A 95 -13.47 20.78 19.44
N GLY A 96 -13.10 19.84 20.33
CA GLY A 96 -13.27 19.97 21.78
C GLY A 96 -12.53 21.15 22.42
N SER A 97 -11.42 21.61 21.84
CA SER A 97 -10.72 22.81 22.30
C SER A 97 -10.25 23.70 21.14
N GLY A 98 -10.12 25.02 21.38
CA GLY A 98 -9.59 25.94 20.37
C GLY A 98 -8.16 25.62 19.92
N ARG A 99 -7.37 24.93 20.77
CA ARG A 99 -6.04 24.42 20.40
C ARG A 99 -6.13 23.28 19.40
N ASP A 100 -7.09 22.36 19.55
CA ASP A 100 -7.28 21.24 18.62
C ASP A 100 -7.70 21.74 17.23
N GLN A 101 -8.53 22.78 17.18
CA GLN A 101 -8.89 23.45 15.93
C GLN A 101 -7.68 24.06 15.24
N GLN A 102 -6.80 24.75 15.99
CA GLN A 102 -5.55 25.29 15.45
C GLN A 102 -4.62 24.18 14.93
N ILE A 103 -4.51 23.07 15.66
CA ILE A 103 -3.70 21.93 15.25
C ILE A 103 -4.22 21.31 13.96
N THR A 104 -5.53 21.09 13.92
CA THR A 104 -6.21 20.50 12.76
C THR A 104 -6.10 21.41 11.54
N ALA A 105 -6.19 22.73 11.72
CA ALA A 105 -6.10 23.70 10.62
C ALA A 105 -4.77 23.64 9.85
N TYR A 106 -3.63 23.40 10.52
CA TYR A 106 -2.34 23.22 9.83
C TYR A 106 -2.06 21.76 9.44
N ALA A 107 -2.59 20.78 10.19
CA ALA A 107 -2.32 19.37 9.95
C ALA A 107 -3.09 18.81 8.75
N VAL A 108 -4.38 19.16 8.60
CA VAL A 108 -5.23 18.67 7.51
C VAL A 108 -4.64 18.93 6.12
N PRO A 109 -4.24 20.16 5.73
CA PRO A 109 -3.70 20.38 4.39
C PRO A 109 -2.39 19.62 4.14
N ARG A 110 -1.55 19.43 5.17
CA ARG A 110 -0.33 18.61 5.07
C ARG A 110 -0.66 17.12 4.85
N LEU A 111 -1.55 16.57 5.66
CA LEU A 111 -1.99 15.17 5.54
C LEU A 111 -2.68 14.92 4.19
N THR A 112 -3.49 15.85 3.71
CA THR A 112 -4.10 15.76 2.37
C THR A 112 -3.03 15.72 1.29
N GLN A 113 -2.03 16.60 1.35
CA GLN A 113 -0.98 16.63 0.32
C GLN A 113 -0.11 15.37 0.33
N GLU A 114 0.20 14.83 1.51
CA GLU A 114 0.89 13.54 1.64
C GLU A 114 0.03 12.40 1.11
N ALA A 115 -1.28 12.37 1.42
CA ALA A 115 -2.18 11.34 0.93
C ALA A 115 -2.32 11.35 -0.59
N LEU A 116 -2.37 12.54 -1.20
CA LEU A 116 -2.40 12.69 -2.66
C LEU A 116 -1.10 12.23 -3.31
N THR A 117 0.04 12.49 -2.66
CA THR A 117 1.37 12.10 -3.14
C THR A 117 1.60 10.59 -3.00
N ALA A 118 1.29 10.03 -1.83
CA ALA A 118 1.44 8.60 -1.54
C ALA A 118 0.37 7.75 -2.21
N HIS A 119 -0.78 8.34 -2.53
CA HIS A 119 -1.92 7.66 -3.13
C HIS A 119 -2.45 6.50 -2.27
N SER A 120 -2.34 6.65 -0.96
CA SER A 120 -2.57 5.58 0.02
C SER A 120 -2.87 6.19 1.38
N ALA A 121 -3.43 5.38 2.28
CA ALA A 121 -3.61 5.75 3.69
C ALA A 121 -2.29 5.72 4.49
N HIS A 122 -1.23 5.13 3.94
CA HIS A 122 0.10 5.12 4.54
C HIS A 122 0.79 6.48 4.34
N ILE A 123 0.46 7.44 5.21
CA ILE A 123 1.07 8.77 5.27
C ILE A 123 1.73 9.00 6.62
N ASP A 124 2.64 9.97 6.68
CA ASP A 124 3.33 10.28 7.90
C ASP A 124 2.43 11.09 8.85
N ALA A 125 2.59 10.86 10.14
CA ALA A 125 1.88 11.64 11.14
C ALA A 125 2.50 13.03 11.25
N VAL A 126 1.67 14.06 11.42
CA VAL A 126 2.14 15.43 11.60
C VAL A 126 2.49 15.66 13.08
N SER A 127 3.67 16.22 13.33
CA SER A 127 4.13 16.59 14.68
C SER A 127 3.11 17.49 15.38
N GLY A 128 2.61 17.03 16.54
CA GLY A 128 1.59 17.73 17.32
C GLY A 128 0.14 17.33 17.03
N ALA A 129 -0.09 16.51 15.99
CA ALA A 129 -1.42 16.04 15.59
C ALA A 129 -1.55 14.49 15.60
N SER A 130 -0.72 13.78 16.37
CA SER A 130 -0.61 12.31 16.29
C SER A 130 -1.94 11.56 16.36
N TYR A 131 -2.84 11.93 17.27
CA TYR A 131 -4.15 11.30 17.40
C TYR A 131 -5.06 11.58 16.20
N THR A 132 -5.09 12.83 15.74
CA THR A 132 -5.85 13.24 14.55
C THR A 132 -5.29 12.55 13.31
N SER A 133 -3.96 12.47 13.16
CA SER A 133 -3.30 11.76 12.07
C SER A 133 -3.63 10.27 12.09
N GLN A 134 -3.60 9.60 13.25
CA GLN A 134 -3.97 8.19 13.36
C GLN A 134 -5.44 7.95 12.99
N GLY A 135 -6.36 8.76 13.52
CA GLY A 135 -7.79 8.66 13.17
C GLY A 135 -8.04 8.96 11.69
N TYR A 136 -7.32 9.93 11.13
CA TYR A 136 -7.37 10.27 9.72
C TYR A 136 -6.87 9.11 8.84
N ILE A 137 -5.74 8.50 9.18
CA ILE A 137 -5.16 7.35 8.47
C ILE A 137 -6.12 6.17 8.50
N GLN A 138 -6.67 5.83 9.66
CA GLN A 138 -7.61 4.71 9.78
C GLN A 138 -8.90 4.96 8.99
N SER A 139 -9.49 6.15 9.10
CA SER A 139 -10.70 6.49 8.33
C SER A 139 -10.42 6.52 6.83
N LEU A 140 -9.27 7.07 6.41
CA LEU A 140 -8.83 7.08 5.02
C LEU A 140 -8.59 5.66 4.49
N GLN A 141 -8.01 4.77 5.29
CA GLN A 141 -7.82 3.36 4.94
C GLN A 141 -9.16 2.70 4.65
N SER A 142 -10.12 2.81 5.57
CA SER A 142 -11.48 2.28 5.33
C SER A 142 -12.16 2.89 4.11
N ALA A 143 -11.90 4.16 3.81
CA ALA A 143 -12.43 4.80 2.59
C ALA A 143 -11.82 4.20 1.31
N LEU A 144 -10.51 3.92 1.33
CA LEU A 144 -9.81 3.29 0.21
C LEU A 144 -10.24 1.81 0.06
N ASP A 145 -10.38 1.07 1.16
CA ASP A 145 -10.87 -0.31 1.15
C ASP A 145 -12.25 -0.39 0.49
N LYS A 146 -13.16 0.55 0.83
CA LYS A 146 -14.47 0.70 0.17
C LYS A 146 -14.36 1.05 -1.33
N ALA A 147 -13.28 1.73 -1.72
CA ALA A 147 -12.99 2.06 -3.11
C ALA A 147 -12.34 0.91 -3.90
N GLY A 148 -12.03 -0.22 -3.26
CA GLY A 148 -11.59 -1.46 -3.92
C GLY A 148 -10.11 -1.83 -3.72
N VAL A 149 -9.50 -1.46 -2.59
CA VAL A 149 -8.23 -2.05 -2.12
C VAL A 149 -8.44 -3.08 -1.01
#